data_AF-A0A0F9BQS6-F1
#
_entry.id   AF-A0A0F9BQS6-F1
#
_cell.length_a   1.000
_cell.length_b   1.000
_cell.length_c   1.000
_cell.angle_alpha   90.00
_cell.angle_beta   90.00
_cell.angle_gamma   90.00
#
_symmetry.space_group_name_H-M   'P 1'
#
loop_
_entity.id
_entity.type
_entity.pdbx_description
1 polymer ?
#
loop_
_entity_poly.entity_id
_entity_poly.type
_entity_poly.pdbx_seq_one_letter_code
_entity_poly.pdbx_strand_id
1 'polypeptide(L)'
;MSQHVILLGHEWELTEAEILEMEALGVVERPRHCDPASLKAVDHTRMGGCGFRHKLVEQIEGVTLNEAPIYGSSFSRAVVMHKNKRDLVFVSGTAAVDESGATKYQGNFGAQLWRTYRNITGLLDGANSSWYNVVKTTCYLRDIDRDYKAFNSIRTLFYNWMGLQPYPASVGIQAVLCRPDLLVEIEVLALTHRGGPQ
;
A
#
# COMPACT_ATOMS: atom_id res chain seq x y z
N MET A 1 10.51 -2.18 22.13
CA MET A 1 10.47 -0.91 22.87
C MET A 1 9.51 -0.01 22.13
N SER A 2 8.66 0.72 22.85
CA SER A 2 7.68 1.64 22.27
C SER A 2 8.15 3.09 22.49
N GLN A 3 7.82 3.99 21.56
CA GLN A 3 8.07 5.42 21.67
C GLN A 3 6.76 6.20 21.56
N HIS A 4 6.72 7.38 22.17
CA HIS A 4 5.57 8.28 22.11
C HIS A 4 5.75 9.28 20.96
N VAL A 5 4.77 9.37 20.07
CA VAL A 5 4.79 10.27 18.90
C VAL A 5 3.48 11.06 18.85
N ILE A 6 3.56 12.38 18.59
CA ILE A 6 2.37 13.23 18.43
C ILE A 6 2.01 13.33 16.95
N LEU A 7 0.79 12.91 16.59
CA LEU A 7 0.26 12.97 15.23
C LEU A 7 -1.16 13.53 15.24
N LEU A 8 -1.40 14.51 14.36
CA LEU A 8 -2.69 15.21 14.24
C LEU A 8 -3.21 15.75 15.59
N GLY A 9 -2.33 16.17 16.48
CA GLY A 9 -2.68 16.69 17.81
C GLY A 9 -2.96 15.63 18.88
N HIS A 10 -2.74 14.34 18.60
CA HIS A 10 -2.92 13.24 19.54
C HIS A 10 -1.60 12.49 19.79
N GLU A 11 -1.41 11.99 21.01
CA GLU A 11 -0.25 11.19 21.39
C GLU A 11 -0.51 9.70 21.11
N TRP A 12 0.48 9.04 20.50
CA TRP A 12 0.45 7.62 20.13
C TRP A 12 1.65 6.90 20.73
N GLU A 13 1.42 5.77 21.39
CA GLU A 13 2.47 4.82 21.76
C GLU A 13 2.68 3.85 20.59
N LEU A 14 3.84 3.93 19.93
CA LEU A 14 4.16 3.20 18.70
C LEU A 14 5.41 2.34 18.88
N THR A 15 5.43 1.16 18.29
CA THR A 15 6.63 0.33 18.22
C THR A 15 7.62 0.90 17.19
N GLU A 16 8.92 0.61 17.35
CA GLU A 16 9.95 0.96 16.35
C GLU A 16 9.58 0.53 14.92
N ALA A 17 8.93 -0.63 14.81
CA ALA A 17 8.50 -1.18 13.53
C ALA A 17 7.38 -0.36 12.88
N GLU A 18 6.44 0.17 13.67
CA GLU A 18 5.42 1.08 13.17
C GLU A 18 6.03 2.39 12.72
N ILE A 19 6.92 2.97 13.53
CA ILE A 19 7.61 4.23 13.22
C ILE A 19 8.38 4.10 11.90
N LEU A 20 9.11 3.01 11.67
CA LEU A 20 9.86 2.80 10.44
C LEU A 20 8.98 2.81 9.19
N GLU A 21 7.81 2.13 9.24
CA GLU A 21 6.90 2.11 8.09
C GLU A 21 6.16 3.44 7.91
N MET A 22 5.85 4.11 9.01
CA MET A 22 5.25 5.46 9.01
C MET A 22 6.23 6.50 8.45
N GLU A 23 7.51 6.44 8.80
CA GLU A 23 8.57 7.28 8.22
C GLU A 23 8.71 7.06 6.72
N ALA A 24 8.69 5.79 6.28
CA ALA A 24 8.78 5.47 4.86
C ALA A 24 7.56 5.92 4.04
N LEU A 25 6.41 6.08 4.70
CA LEU A 25 5.21 6.69 4.14
C LEU A 25 5.22 8.23 4.26
N GLY A 26 6.13 8.82 5.02
CA GLY A 26 6.18 10.26 5.30
C GLY A 26 5.18 10.73 6.38
N VAL A 27 4.59 9.81 7.14
CA VAL A 27 3.63 10.10 8.22
C VAL A 27 4.32 10.72 9.44
N VAL A 28 5.57 10.30 9.71
CA VAL A 28 6.41 10.79 10.83
C VAL A 28 7.69 11.38 10.26
N GLU A 29 8.07 12.57 10.72
CA GLU A 29 9.35 13.21 10.36
C GLU A 29 10.38 13.05 11.50
N ARG A 30 11.60 12.58 11.20
CA ARG A 30 12.78 12.80 12.07
C ARG A 30 13.49 14.11 11.68
N PRO A 31 14.19 14.79 12.60
CA PRO A 31 15.17 15.79 12.21
C PRO A 31 16.24 15.12 11.33
N ARG A 32 16.21 15.40 10.03
CA ARG A 32 17.19 14.86 9.10
C ARG A 32 18.52 15.58 9.29
N HIS A 33 19.56 14.84 9.65
CA HIS A 33 20.88 15.15 9.08
C HIS A 33 20.78 14.80 7.59
N CYS A 34 20.68 15.82 6.74
CA CYS A 34 20.71 15.65 5.30
C CYS A 34 22.08 15.15 4.86
N ASP A 35 22.15 13.89 4.41
CA ASP A 35 23.15 13.48 3.42
C ASP A 35 22.50 13.60 2.03
N PRO A 36 22.96 14.52 1.15
CA PRO A 36 22.36 14.73 -0.16
C PRO A 36 22.58 13.59 -1.18
N ALA A 37 23.21 12.47 -0.82
CA ALA A 37 23.74 11.51 -1.78
C ALA A 37 22.85 10.30 -2.19
N SER A 38 21.59 10.16 -1.72
CA SER A 38 20.82 8.91 -1.95
C SER A 38 19.45 9.05 -2.63
N LEU A 39 19.30 9.99 -3.56
CA LEU A 39 18.19 9.99 -4.53
C LEU A 39 18.73 9.51 -5.89
N LYS A 40 18.54 8.23 -6.21
CA LYS A 40 18.75 7.76 -7.58
C LYS A 40 17.61 8.29 -8.44
N ALA A 41 17.95 9.16 -9.39
CA ALA A 41 17.04 9.59 -10.45
C ALA A 41 16.52 8.37 -11.22
N VAL A 42 15.20 8.26 -11.35
CA VAL A 42 14.57 7.29 -12.24
C VAL A 42 14.65 7.87 -13.65
N ASP A 43 15.38 7.18 -14.52
CA ASP A 43 15.57 7.56 -15.92
C ASP A 43 14.28 7.28 -16.70
N HIS A 44 13.58 8.35 -17.09
CA HIS A 44 12.44 8.30 -17.99
C HIS A 44 12.90 8.35 -19.45
N THR A 45 13.68 7.36 -19.90
CA THR A 45 13.85 7.12 -21.33
C THR A 45 13.75 5.65 -21.68
N ARG A 46 12.66 5.29 -22.37
CA ARG A 46 12.75 4.28 -23.43
C ARG A 46 11.76 4.55 -24.56
N MET A 47 12.33 4.53 -25.75
CA MET A 47 11.76 4.92 -27.03
C MET A 47 10.77 3.91 -27.60
N GLY A 48 9.81 4.46 -28.37
CA GLY A 48 9.61 4.13 -29.79
C GLY A 48 9.47 2.68 -30.24
N GLY A 49 8.31 2.38 -30.84
CA GLY A 49 8.26 1.57 -32.07
C GLY A 49 7.33 0.34 -32.07
N CYS A 50 6.39 0.39 -33.02
CA CYS A 50 5.79 -0.72 -33.78
C CYS A 50 4.82 -1.71 -33.10
N GLY A 51 3.54 -1.55 -33.45
CA GLY A 51 2.59 -2.65 -33.71
C GLY A 51 2.13 -3.48 -32.51
N PHE A 52 1.11 -3.05 -31.77
CA PHE A 52 0.53 -3.86 -30.70
C PHE A 52 -0.99 -3.94 -30.78
N ARG A 53 -1.52 -5.18 -30.71
CA ARG A 53 -2.85 -5.43 -30.17
C ARG A 53 -2.91 -4.71 -28.82
N HIS A 54 -3.74 -3.67 -28.69
CA HIS A 54 -3.90 -2.98 -27.40
C HIS A 54 -4.31 -4.01 -26.35
N LYS A 55 -3.38 -4.42 -25.48
CA LYS A 55 -3.73 -5.24 -24.32
C LYS A 55 -4.62 -4.38 -23.44
N LEU A 56 -5.83 -4.88 -23.18
CA LEU A 56 -6.79 -4.20 -22.31
C LEU A 56 -6.29 -4.17 -20.86
N VAL A 57 -5.45 -5.13 -20.49
CA VAL A 57 -4.96 -5.35 -19.13
C VAL A 57 -3.43 -5.41 -19.13
N GLU A 58 -2.83 -4.65 -18.23
CA GLU A 58 -1.38 -4.56 -18.01
C GLU A 58 -1.04 -4.88 -16.56
N GLN A 59 0.08 -5.54 -16.32
CA GLN A 59 0.60 -5.79 -14.97
C GLN A 59 1.37 -4.55 -14.49
N ILE A 60 1.28 -4.26 -13.19
CA ILE A 60 2.00 -3.16 -12.56
C ILE A 60 3.04 -3.70 -11.59
N GLU A 61 4.26 -3.18 -11.71
CA GLU A 61 5.35 -3.41 -10.77
C GLU A 61 5.31 -2.38 -9.64
N GLY A 62 5.46 -2.84 -8.39
CA GLY A 62 5.55 -1.97 -7.22
C GLY A 62 6.99 -1.74 -6.79
N VAL A 63 7.34 -0.52 -6.37
CA VAL A 63 8.73 -0.19 -5.95
C VAL A 63 9.17 -0.95 -4.70
N THR A 64 8.23 -1.30 -3.81
CA THR A 64 8.48 -1.95 -2.51
C THR A 64 8.36 -3.47 -2.56
N LEU A 65 8.15 -4.05 -3.74
CA LEU A 65 7.58 -5.38 -3.90
C LEU A 65 8.09 -6.07 -5.18
N ASN A 66 8.67 -7.27 -5.08
CA ASN A 66 8.84 -8.17 -6.23
C ASN A 66 7.50 -8.63 -6.85
N GLU A 67 7.52 -9.36 -7.97
CA GLU A 67 6.28 -9.92 -8.53
C GLU A 67 5.91 -11.29 -7.95
N ALA A 68 4.61 -11.60 -7.91
CA ALA A 68 4.12 -12.82 -7.27
C ALA A 68 4.73 -14.14 -7.75
N PRO A 69 4.97 -14.32 -9.07
CA PRO A 69 5.63 -15.51 -9.59
C PRO A 69 7.06 -15.72 -9.07
N ILE A 70 7.76 -14.65 -8.65
CA ILE A 70 9.15 -14.75 -8.16
C ILE A 70 9.24 -15.57 -6.88
N TYR A 71 8.21 -15.54 -6.02
CA TYR A 71 8.12 -16.36 -4.82
C TYR A 71 7.11 -17.52 -4.95
N GLY A 72 6.82 -17.94 -6.19
CA GLY A 72 6.04 -19.15 -6.46
C GLY A 72 4.52 -19.00 -6.41
N SER A 73 3.98 -17.78 -6.48
CA SER A 73 2.53 -17.54 -6.53
C SER A 73 2.03 -17.22 -7.95
N SER A 74 0.80 -17.62 -8.28
CA SER A 74 0.21 -17.48 -9.63
C SER A 74 -0.81 -16.34 -9.75
N PHE A 75 -0.42 -15.12 -9.38
CA PHE A 75 -1.21 -13.90 -9.55
C PHE A 75 -0.28 -12.71 -9.84
N SER A 76 -0.83 -11.57 -10.26
CA SER A 76 -0.08 -10.30 -10.37
C SER A 76 -0.38 -9.45 -9.14
N ARG A 77 0.62 -8.74 -8.60
CA ARG A 77 0.39 -7.91 -7.40
C ARG A 77 -0.60 -6.78 -7.65
N ALA A 78 -0.54 -6.18 -8.84
CA ALA A 78 -1.60 -5.34 -9.34
C ALA A 78 -1.73 -5.47 -10.86
N VAL A 79 -2.94 -5.20 -11.36
CA VAL A 79 -3.22 -5.06 -12.79
C VAL A 79 -4.03 -3.80 -13.05
N VAL A 80 -3.79 -3.18 -14.20
CA VAL A 80 -4.57 -2.05 -14.71
C VAL A 80 -5.37 -2.51 -15.90
N MET A 81 -6.67 -2.24 -15.89
CA MET A 81 -7.54 -2.37 -17.05
C MET A 81 -7.84 -1.00 -17.64
N HIS A 82 -7.42 -0.78 -18.88
CA HIS A 82 -7.64 0.46 -19.60
C HIS A 82 -9.04 0.51 -20.21
N LYS A 83 -9.83 1.54 -19.92
CA LYS A 83 -11.14 1.75 -20.56
C LYS A 83 -11.39 3.22 -20.86
N ASN A 84 -11.39 3.57 -22.14
CA ASN A 84 -11.51 4.96 -22.62
C ASN A 84 -10.38 5.84 -22.03
N LYS A 85 -10.75 6.90 -21.28
CA LYS A 85 -9.83 7.78 -20.55
C LYS A 85 -9.73 7.44 -19.06
N ARG A 86 -10.08 6.21 -18.67
CA ARG A 86 -10.05 5.78 -17.28
C ARG A 86 -9.31 4.46 -17.17
N ASP A 87 -8.60 4.32 -16.07
CA ASP A 87 -7.90 3.09 -15.73
C ASP A 87 -8.51 2.55 -14.44
N LEU A 88 -8.96 1.30 -14.50
CA LEU A 88 -9.35 0.55 -13.31
C LEU A 88 -8.11 -0.17 -12.79
N VAL A 89 -7.71 0.13 -11.58
CA VAL A 89 -6.56 -0.49 -10.93
C VAL A 89 -7.07 -1.51 -9.92
N PHE A 90 -6.65 -2.76 -10.10
CA PHE A 90 -6.93 -3.85 -9.20
C PHE A 90 -5.64 -4.22 -8.48
N VAL A 91 -5.61 -3.99 -7.17
CA VAL A 91 -4.52 -4.41 -6.30
C VAL A 91 -4.96 -5.68 -5.60
N SER A 92 -4.21 -6.76 -5.79
CA SER A 92 -4.46 -8.05 -5.15
C SER A 92 -4.38 -7.93 -3.63
N GLY A 93 -4.87 -8.95 -2.92
CA GLY A 93 -4.71 -9.07 -1.47
C GLY A 93 -3.26 -8.83 -1.06
N THR A 94 -3.02 -7.69 -0.44
CA THR A 94 -1.69 -7.18 -0.11
C THR A 94 -1.52 -7.21 1.40
N ALA A 95 -0.41 -7.78 1.85
CA ALA A 95 -0.09 -7.94 3.26
C ALA A 95 1.31 -7.39 3.57
N ALA A 96 1.74 -7.53 4.82
CA ALA A 96 3.02 -7.07 5.32
C ALA A 96 4.18 -7.96 4.86
N VAL A 97 4.54 -7.87 3.58
CA VAL A 97 5.70 -8.58 3.01
C VAL A 97 6.79 -7.60 2.54
N ASP A 98 8.02 -8.10 2.47
CA ASP A 98 9.17 -7.39 1.92
C ASP A 98 9.37 -7.66 0.41
N GLU A 99 10.46 -7.10 -0.13
CA GLU A 99 10.84 -7.19 -1.53
C GLU A 99 11.20 -8.62 -1.96
N SER A 100 11.48 -9.53 -1.02
CA SER A 100 11.65 -10.97 -1.30
C SER A 100 10.33 -11.74 -1.26
N GLY A 101 9.27 -11.12 -0.74
CA GLY A 101 7.98 -11.75 -0.48
C GLY A 101 7.92 -12.44 0.89
N ALA A 102 8.88 -12.21 1.79
CA ALA A 102 8.86 -12.74 3.15
C ALA A 102 8.00 -11.87 4.07
N THR A 103 7.32 -12.49 5.04
CA THR A 103 6.48 -11.78 6.01
C THR A 103 7.33 -10.88 6.93
N LYS A 104 6.86 -9.67 7.19
CA LYS A 104 7.47 -8.70 8.10
C LYS A 104 6.63 -8.53 9.37
N TYR A 105 7.32 -8.26 10.48
CA TYR A 105 6.72 -7.90 11.77
C TYR A 105 5.75 -8.95 12.32
N GLN A 106 6.19 -10.21 12.35
CA GLN A 106 5.38 -11.31 12.91
C GLN A 106 4.91 -10.97 14.33
N GLY A 107 3.62 -11.16 14.59
CA GLY A 107 3.00 -10.87 15.89
C GLY A 107 2.72 -9.39 16.20
N ASN A 108 3.14 -8.46 15.36
CA ASN A 108 2.87 -7.03 15.54
C ASN A 108 1.85 -6.53 14.50
N PHE A 109 0.58 -6.46 14.92
CA PHE A 109 -0.53 -6.05 14.05
C PHE A 109 -0.34 -4.64 13.47
N GLY A 110 0.02 -3.66 14.31
CA GLY A 110 0.15 -2.26 13.88
C GLY A 110 1.21 -2.09 12.81
N ALA A 111 2.40 -2.68 13.03
CA ALA A 111 3.49 -2.64 12.05
C ALA A 111 3.13 -3.36 10.75
N GLN A 112 2.40 -4.48 10.83
CA GLN A 112 1.91 -5.16 9.63
C GLN A 112 0.91 -4.31 8.85
N LEU A 113 0.00 -3.60 9.53
CA LEU A 113 -0.96 -2.73 8.87
C LEU A 113 -0.27 -1.56 8.17
N TRP A 114 0.71 -0.92 8.81
CA TRP A 114 1.49 0.15 8.19
C TRP A 114 2.31 -0.32 7.00
N ARG A 115 3.00 -1.48 7.11
CA ARG A 115 3.70 -2.08 5.96
C ARG A 115 2.74 -2.39 4.81
N THR A 116 1.53 -2.87 5.14
CA THR A 116 0.49 -3.15 4.14
C THR A 116 0.08 -1.88 3.40
N TYR A 117 -0.14 -0.76 4.10
CA TYR A 117 -0.42 0.52 3.45
C TYR A 117 0.73 0.99 2.57
N ARG A 118 1.99 0.88 3.03
CA ARG A 118 3.17 1.20 2.22
C ARG A 118 3.24 0.38 0.93
N ASN A 119 3.01 -0.92 1.03
CA ASN A 119 3.00 -1.82 -0.11
C ASN A 119 1.92 -1.45 -1.13
N ILE A 120 0.70 -1.13 -0.65
CA ILE A 120 -0.39 -0.68 -1.52
C ILE A 120 -0.06 0.67 -2.16
N THR A 121 0.50 1.62 -1.42
CA THR A 121 0.95 2.92 -1.97
C THR A 121 1.92 2.70 -3.13
N GLY A 122 2.95 1.87 -2.95
CA GLY A 122 3.91 1.57 -4.02
C GLY A 122 3.29 0.93 -5.26
N LEU A 123 2.25 0.10 -5.10
CA LEU A 123 1.51 -0.49 -6.23
C LEU A 123 0.60 0.53 -6.93
N LEU A 124 -0.05 1.42 -6.17
CA LEU A 124 -0.85 2.51 -6.74
C LEU A 124 0.03 3.50 -7.51
N ASP A 125 1.19 3.84 -6.97
CA ASP A 125 2.16 4.74 -7.62
C ASP A 125 2.67 4.13 -8.93
N GLY A 126 3.02 2.84 -8.93
CA GLY A 126 3.40 2.10 -10.15
C GLY A 126 2.30 2.09 -11.21
N ALA A 127 1.04 2.21 -10.80
CA ALA A 127 -0.13 2.32 -11.68
C ALA A 127 -0.45 3.76 -12.12
N ASN A 128 0.41 4.75 -11.81
CA ASN A 128 0.11 6.18 -11.96
C ASN A 128 -1.22 6.58 -11.29
N SER A 129 -1.49 5.98 -10.13
CA SER A 129 -2.68 6.19 -9.31
C SER A 129 -2.26 6.66 -7.91
N SER A 130 -3.22 6.79 -7.00
CA SER A 130 -2.97 7.17 -5.61
C SER A 130 -4.17 6.79 -4.74
N TRP A 131 -4.03 6.94 -3.42
CA TRP A 131 -5.13 6.71 -2.47
C TRP A 131 -6.35 7.60 -2.71
N TYR A 132 -6.19 8.77 -3.34
CA TYR A 132 -7.31 9.64 -3.73
C TYR A 132 -8.21 9.02 -4.80
N ASN A 133 -7.69 8.06 -5.56
CA ASN A 133 -8.43 7.35 -6.61
C ASN A 133 -9.01 6.02 -6.10
N VAL A 134 -8.76 5.64 -4.85
CA VAL A 134 -9.24 4.38 -4.28
C VAL A 134 -10.73 4.49 -3.97
N VAL A 135 -11.52 3.59 -4.57
CA VAL A 135 -12.98 3.60 -4.42
C VAL A 135 -13.47 2.55 -3.43
N LYS A 136 -12.73 1.44 -3.26
CA LYS A 136 -13.11 0.33 -2.38
C LYS A 136 -11.89 -0.34 -1.78
N THR A 137 -11.98 -0.66 -0.49
CA THR A 137 -11.07 -1.56 0.23
C THR A 137 -11.80 -2.79 0.75
N THR A 138 -11.20 -3.97 0.64
CA THR A 138 -11.66 -5.18 1.33
C THR A 138 -10.56 -5.63 2.27
N CYS A 139 -10.85 -5.61 3.57
CA CYS A 139 -9.87 -5.81 4.63
C CYS A 139 -10.16 -7.12 5.36
N TYR A 140 -9.19 -8.03 5.32
CA TYR A 140 -9.23 -9.32 5.97
C TYR A 140 -8.34 -9.28 7.21
N LEU A 141 -8.93 -9.44 8.39
CA LEU A 141 -8.20 -9.54 9.66
C LEU A 141 -8.15 -11.01 10.07
N ARG A 142 -7.00 -11.48 10.59
CA ARG A 142 -6.87 -12.85 11.08
C ARG A 142 -7.73 -13.10 12.33
N ASP A 143 -7.75 -12.12 13.22
CA ASP A 143 -8.51 -12.12 14.48
C ASP A 143 -9.13 -10.73 14.65
N ILE A 144 -10.38 -10.60 14.22
CA ILE A 144 -11.06 -9.29 14.20
C ILE A 144 -11.39 -8.83 15.62
N ASP A 145 -11.73 -9.76 16.52
CA ASP A 145 -12.08 -9.42 17.90
C ASP A 145 -10.89 -8.83 18.65
N ARG A 146 -9.69 -9.38 18.42
CA ARG A 146 -8.44 -8.86 18.99
C ARG A 146 -8.00 -7.55 18.34
N ASP A 147 -8.03 -7.46 17.01
CA ASP A 147 -7.27 -6.44 16.28
C ASP A 147 -8.12 -5.27 15.72
N TYR A 148 -9.45 -5.37 15.67
CA TYR A 148 -10.30 -4.38 14.99
C TYR A 148 -10.17 -2.96 15.57
N LYS A 149 -10.00 -2.84 16.89
CA LYS A 149 -9.82 -1.53 17.52
C LYS A 149 -8.55 -0.84 17.01
N ALA A 150 -7.42 -1.56 16.99
CA ALA A 150 -6.16 -1.05 16.47
C ALA A 150 -6.25 -0.74 14.97
N PHE A 151 -6.86 -1.65 14.21
CA PHE A 151 -7.12 -1.47 12.78
C PHE A 151 -7.89 -0.18 12.48
N ASN A 152 -9.01 0.05 13.17
CA ASN A 152 -9.85 1.21 12.93
C ASN A 152 -9.13 2.52 13.30
N SER A 153 -8.38 2.53 14.40
CA SER A 153 -7.58 3.69 14.83
C SER A 153 -6.50 4.04 13.80
N ILE A 154 -5.69 3.05 13.39
CA ILE A 154 -4.61 3.24 12.42
C ILE A 154 -5.17 3.64 11.04
N ARG A 155 -6.26 3.01 10.58
CA ARG A 155 -6.94 3.38 9.33
C ARG A 155 -7.42 4.82 9.35
N THR A 156 -8.07 5.24 10.44
CA THR A 156 -8.57 6.61 10.60
C THR A 156 -7.42 7.61 10.58
N LEU A 157 -6.34 7.31 11.32
CA LEU A 157 -5.12 8.13 11.31
C LEU A 157 -4.55 8.27 9.90
N PHE A 158 -4.36 7.16 9.18
CA PHE A 158 -3.82 7.17 7.83
C PHE A 158 -4.69 7.98 6.86
N TYR A 159 -6.01 7.78 6.87
CA TYR A 159 -6.94 8.50 5.98
C TYR A 159 -7.03 9.99 6.30
N ASN A 160 -7.01 10.36 7.58
CA ASN A 160 -6.98 11.76 8.01
C ASN A 160 -5.69 12.44 7.60
N TRP A 161 -4.54 11.78 7.81
CA TRP A 161 -3.23 12.30 7.43
C TRP A 161 -3.13 12.50 5.91
N MET A 162 -3.67 11.56 5.11
CA MET A 162 -3.79 11.71 3.66
C MET A 162 -4.82 12.77 3.22
N GLY A 163 -5.68 13.26 4.11
CA GLY A 163 -6.76 14.18 3.78
C GLY A 163 -7.81 13.58 2.83
N LEU A 164 -8.06 12.27 2.90
CA LEU A 164 -9.01 11.61 2.01
C LEU A 164 -10.45 12.02 2.34
N GLN A 165 -11.17 12.58 1.36
CA GLN A 165 -12.60 12.80 1.40
C GLN A 165 -13.23 12.67 0.00
N PRO A 166 -14.26 11.82 -0.20
CA PRO A 166 -14.80 10.86 0.77
C PRO A 166 -13.79 9.74 1.10
N TYR A 167 -14.01 9.00 2.19
CA TYR A 167 -13.28 7.75 2.41
C TYR A 167 -13.72 6.68 1.40
N PRO A 168 -12.82 5.73 1.05
CA PRO A 168 -13.19 4.58 0.24
C PRO A 168 -14.34 3.80 0.87
N ALA A 169 -15.21 3.21 0.04
CA ALA A 169 -16.10 2.16 0.53
C ALA A 169 -15.25 1.04 1.16
N SER A 170 -15.74 0.39 2.22
CA SER A 170 -14.92 -0.57 2.96
C SER A 170 -15.73 -1.77 3.43
N VAL A 171 -15.10 -2.95 3.41
CA VAL A 171 -15.58 -4.17 4.06
C VAL A 171 -14.45 -4.62 5.00
N GLY A 172 -14.78 -4.92 6.25
CA GLY A 172 -13.86 -5.52 7.22
C GLY A 172 -14.45 -6.82 7.75
N ILE A 173 -13.73 -7.92 7.57
CA ILE A 173 -14.16 -9.26 8.03
C ILE A 173 -13.00 -10.04 8.62
N GLN A 174 -13.33 -11.09 9.37
CA GLN A 174 -12.35 -12.08 9.80
C GLN A 174 -12.14 -13.16 8.73
N ALA A 175 -10.88 -13.55 8.48
CA ALA A 175 -10.54 -14.66 7.59
C ALA A 175 -9.22 -15.34 8.00
N VAL A 176 -9.05 -16.61 7.61
CA VAL A 176 -7.73 -17.26 7.68
C VAL A 176 -6.89 -16.78 6.50
N LEU A 177 -5.76 -16.15 6.77
CA LEU A 177 -4.82 -15.70 5.73
C LEU A 177 -3.90 -16.84 5.28
N CYS A 178 -3.37 -16.71 4.05
CA CYS A 178 -2.56 -17.75 3.39
C CYS A 178 -1.28 -18.15 4.15
N ARG A 179 -0.78 -17.29 5.04
CA ARG A 179 0.31 -17.60 5.96
C ARG A 179 -0.09 -17.30 7.40
N PRO A 180 0.27 -18.17 8.37
CA PRO A 180 -0.18 -18.06 9.76
C PRO A 180 0.34 -16.80 10.47
N ASP A 181 1.45 -16.25 10.01
CA ASP A 181 2.15 -15.10 10.58
C ASP A 181 1.67 -13.74 10.03
N LEU A 182 0.82 -13.75 9.00
CA LEU A 182 0.11 -12.56 8.52
C LEU A 182 -1.14 -12.32 9.36
N LEU A 183 -1.35 -11.07 9.77
CA LEU A 183 -2.43 -10.65 10.65
C LEU A 183 -3.49 -9.79 9.92
N VAL A 184 -3.10 -9.15 8.83
CA VAL A 184 -3.99 -8.34 7.98
C VAL A 184 -3.60 -8.47 6.51
N GLU A 185 -4.60 -8.49 5.65
CA GLU A 185 -4.47 -8.43 4.19
C GLU A 185 -5.54 -7.50 3.63
N ILE A 186 -5.18 -6.65 2.67
CA ILE A 186 -6.09 -5.65 2.09
C ILE A 186 -6.05 -5.73 0.56
N GLU A 187 -7.23 -5.85 -0.03
CA GLU A 187 -7.46 -5.71 -1.48
C GLU A 187 -7.96 -4.29 -1.77
N VAL A 188 -7.52 -3.72 -2.90
CA VAL A 188 -7.89 -2.35 -3.31
C VAL A 188 -8.38 -2.30 -4.75
N LEU A 189 -9.48 -1.57 -4.94
CA LEU A 189 -9.96 -1.13 -6.25
C LEU A 189 -9.84 0.38 -6.35
N ALA A 190 -9.19 0.86 -7.40
CA ALA A 190 -9.07 2.28 -7.71
C ALA A 190 -9.53 2.60 -9.13
N LEU A 191 -9.95 3.84 -9.34
CA LEU A 191 -10.34 4.38 -10.65
C LEU A 191 -9.60 5.69 -10.88
N THR A 192 -8.65 5.69 -11.80
CA THR A 192 -7.87 6.90 -12.14
C THR A 192 -8.22 7.42 -13.54
N HIS A 193 -7.97 8.71 -13.78
CA HIS A 193 -8.12 9.32 -15.10
C HIS A 193 -6.80 9.25 -15.86
N ARG A 194 -6.85 8.86 -17.14
CA ARG A 194 -5.66 8.72 -17.97
C ARG A 194 -5.41 10.03 -18.72
N GLY A 195 -4.42 10.79 -18.26
CA GLY A 195 -4.12 12.16 -18.68
C GLY A 195 -4.29 13.11 -17.50
N GLY A 196 -3.25 13.91 -17.20
CA GLY A 196 -3.13 14.78 -16.02
C GLY A 196 -4.27 15.79 -15.81
N PRO A 197 -4.19 16.60 -14.73
CA PRO A 197 -5.35 17.21 -14.07
C PRO A 197 -6.21 18.06 -15.01
N GLN A 198 -7.53 18.00 -14.79
CA GLN A 198 -8.49 18.97 -15.32
C GLN A 198 -8.27 20.35 -14.72
#